data_AF-A0A4R6KP23-F1
#
_entry.id   AF-A0A4R6KP23-F1
#
_cell.length_a   1.000
_cell.length_b   1.000
_cell.length_c   1.000
_cell.angle_alpha   90.00
_cell.angle_beta   90.00
_cell.angle_gamma   90.00
#
_symmetry.space_group_name_H-M   'P 1'
#
loop_
_entity.id
_entity.type
_entity.pdbx_description
1 polymer ?
#
loop_
_entity_poly.entity_id
_entity_poly.type
_entity_poly.pdbx_seq_one_letter_code
_entity_poly.pdbx_strand_id
1 'polypeptide(L)'
;MADRDGLVPRDSVVYQEFVRLYQVARQLRPTSVDRWNGDLYAVAAENWGAFDPATGSIRLSPSRVLRHLTGSISPTEPHRQAQALATVLHEATHAGMLTDAPDEPNAVRTRHSLGLMEGIAEVRTLADFDLFTERSGYSGLVLAEPQYPGALTAAEGLIAQATGPAKSTVALLEEATRGPGVMHFDQLADAVVRNRLAEVVPHHPEHRRAVRAALIPTMTHAYWPSIQHRPADAGEHLANEVRQHLNAKVDEIRRYYLPNPQQPFPAEPPNPVQMRAPDTDVQHRVAGAEQMRFLAGQAPPTGAVHAKPALGDGARDTGATSVRPLTHSPSQRPPDRPRE
;
A
#
# COMPACT_ATOMS: atom_id res chain seq x y z
N MET A 1 21.48 -27.11 2.47
CA MET A 1 21.32 -27.14 1.00
C MET A 1 20.35 -26.03 0.67
N ALA A 2 20.71 -25.08 -0.19
CA ALA A 2 19.78 -24.06 -0.64
C ALA A 2 18.67 -24.76 -1.45
N ASP A 3 17.46 -24.74 -0.91
CA ASP A 3 16.28 -25.32 -1.55
C ASP A 3 16.06 -24.52 -2.84
N ARG A 4 16.35 -25.13 -3.98
CA ARG A 4 16.24 -24.47 -5.28
C ARG A 4 14.76 -24.35 -5.61
N ASP A 5 14.30 -23.14 -5.91
CA ASP A 5 13.01 -22.88 -6.54
C ASP A 5 12.78 -23.89 -7.67
N GLY A 6 11.76 -24.73 -7.53
CA GLY A 6 11.45 -25.78 -8.48
C GLY A 6 10.40 -25.29 -9.47
N LEU A 7 10.72 -25.25 -10.77
CA LEU A 7 9.71 -24.98 -11.78
C LEU A 7 8.63 -26.07 -11.72
N VAL A 8 7.36 -25.67 -11.59
CA VAL A 8 6.23 -26.61 -11.56
C VAL A 8 5.99 -27.12 -12.99
N PRO A 9 6.00 -28.45 -13.24
CA PRO A 9 5.79 -29.00 -14.58
C PRO A 9 4.45 -28.58 -15.17
N ARG A 10 4.44 -28.13 -16.43
CA ARG A 10 3.24 -27.57 -17.09
C ARG A 10 2.14 -28.60 -17.33
N ASP A 11 2.51 -29.87 -17.40
CA ASP A 11 1.62 -31.02 -17.54
C ASP A 11 1.08 -31.54 -16.19
N SER A 12 1.57 -31.01 -15.06
CA SER A 12 1.06 -31.38 -13.75
C SER A 12 -0.34 -30.82 -13.49
N VAL A 13 -1.15 -31.59 -12.75
CA VAL A 13 -2.52 -31.20 -12.38
C VAL A 13 -2.53 -29.86 -11.62
N VAL A 14 -1.54 -29.64 -10.74
CA VAL A 14 -1.46 -28.41 -9.95
C VAL A 14 -1.15 -27.18 -10.80
N TYR A 15 -0.31 -27.31 -11.83
CA TYR A 15 -0.05 -26.21 -12.77
C TYR A 15 -1.30 -25.91 -13.60
N GLN A 16 -1.97 -26.94 -14.12
CA GLN A 16 -3.20 -26.78 -14.90
C GLN A 16 -4.30 -26.11 -14.08
N GLU A 17 -4.44 -26.49 -12.81
CA GLU A 17 -5.40 -25.86 -11.90
C GLU A 17 -5.02 -24.40 -11.59
N PHE A 18 -3.74 -24.10 -11.36
CA PHE A 18 -3.28 -22.72 -11.21
C PHE A 18 -3.61 -21.89 -12.45
N VAL A 19 -3.31 -22.38 -13.66
CA VAL A 19 -3.62 -21.69 -14.93
C VAL A 19 -5.12 -21.39 -15.03
N ARG A 20 -5.98 -22.39 -14.72
CA ARG A 20 -7.44 -22.21 -14.74
C ARG A 20 -7.89 -21.12 -13.77
N LEU A 21 -7.39 -21.15 -12.54
CA LEU A 21 -7.69 -20.14 -11.51
C LEU A 21 -7.21 -18.75 -11.92
N TYR A 22 -5.99 -18.65 -12.44
CA TYR A 22 -5.43 -17.39 -12.96
C TYR A 22 -6.33 -16.82 -14.07
N GLN A 23 -6.78 -17.65 -15.02
CA GLN A 23 -7.70 -17.23 -16.07
C GLN A 23 -9.04 -16.74 -15.52
N VAL A 24 -9.61 -17.40 -14.50
CA VAL A 24 -10.82 -16.93 -13.82
C VAL A 24 -10.59 -15.55 -13.18
N ALA A 25 -9.46 -15.34 -12.49
CA ALA A 25 -9.12 -14.04 -11.91
C ALA A 25 -9.02 -12.94 -12.98
N ARG A 26 -8.37 -13.23 -14.12
CA ARG A 26 -8.24 -12.31 -15.26
C ARG A 26 -9.59 -11.99 -15.92
N GLN A 27 -10.49 -12.97 -16.02
CA GLN A 27 -11.84 -12.76 -16.56
C GLN A 27 -12.74 -11.99 -15.59
N LEU A 28 -12.52 -12.14 -14.29
CA LEU A 28 -13.25 -11.40 -13.27
C LEU A 28 -12.99 -9.90 -13.45
N ARG A 29 -11.72 -9.52 -13.62
CA ARG A 29 -11.28 -8.13 -13.82
C ARG A 29 -10.30 -8.01 -14.99
N PRO A 30 -10.82 -7.81 -16.20
CA PRO A 30 -9.96 -7.60 -17.36
C PRO A 30 -9.10 -6.34 -17.20
N THR A 31 -7.80 -6.48 -17.46
CA THR A 31 -6.86 -5.35 -17.60
C THR A 31 -6.19 -5.43 -18.98
N SER A 32 -5.64 -4.31 -19.45
CA SER A 32 -5.00 -4.24 -20.78
C SER A 32 -3.64 -4.93 -20.84
N VAL A 33 -3.08 -5.35 -19.71
CA VAL A 33 -1.78 -6.02 -19.62
C VAL A 33 -1.90 -7.33 -18.86
N ASP A 34 -1.15 -8.32 -19.31
CA ASP A 34 -0.92 -9.56 -18.58
C ASP A 34 0.59 -9.79 -18.56
N ARG A 35 1.17 -9.66 -17.38
CA ARG A 35 2.62 -9.77 -17.20
C ARG A 35 3.06 -11.14 -16.74
N TRP A 36 2.13 -12.08 -16.54
CA TRP A 36 2.53 -13.43 -16.20
C TRP A 36 3.15 -14.11 -17.43
N ASN A 37 4.40 -14.56 -17.31
CA ASN A 37 5.13 -15.20 -18.39
C ASN A 37 4.79 -16.70 -18.59
N GLY A 38 3.86 -17.22 -17.78
CA GLY A 38 3.47 -18.62 -17.76
C GLY A 38 4.32 -19.52 -16.87
N ASP A 39 5.41 -19.02 -16.28
CA ASP A 39 6.23 -19.80 -15.36
C ASP A 39 5.69 -19.71 -13.93
N LEU A 40 5.53 -20.88 -13.32
CA LEU A 40 5.10 -21.06 -11.94
C LEU A 40 6.19 -21.82 -11.19
N TYR A 41 6.70 -21.24 -10.11
CA TYR A 41 7.73 -21.85 -9.28
C TYR A 41 7.16 -22.26 -7.93
N ALA A 42 7.52 -23.47 -7.52
CA ALA A 42 7.39 -23.98 -6.16
C ALA A 42 8.57 -23.48 -5.32
N VAL A 43 8.32 -22.62 -4.34
CA VAL A 43 9.36 -22.03 -3.50
C VAL A 43 9.14 -22.39 -2.04
N ALA A 44 10.17 -22.93 -1.39
CA ALA A 44 10.13 -23.34 0.02
C ALA A 44 10.10 -22.16 1.02
N ALA A 45 9.75 -20.96 0.55
CA ALA A 45 9.74 -19.75 1.36
C ALA A 45 8.61 -19.77 2.40
N GLU A 46 8.81 -18.96 3.45
CA GLU A 46 7.76 -18.64 4.42
C GLU A 46 6.66 -17.74 3.82
N ASN A 47 6.85 -17.22 2.62
CA ASN A 47 5.83 -16.42 1.92
C ASN A 47 4.82 -17.33 1.22
N TRP A 48 3.56 -16.90 1.17
CA TRP A 48 2.51 -17.65 0.47
C TRP A 48 2.68 -17.60 -1.05
N GLY A 49 2.93 -16.39 -1.57
CA GLY A 49 3.14 -16.12 -2.98
C GLY A 49 4.05 -14.91 -3.21
N ALA A 50 4.50 -14.77 -4.44
CA ALA A 50 5.11 -13.54 -4.97
C ALA A 50 5.06 -13.52 -6.49
N PHE A 51 4.79 -12.34 -7.05
CA PHE A 51 4.97 -12.02 -8.45
C PHE A 51 6.29 -11.26 -8.66
N ASP A 52 7.12 -11.72 -9.60
CA ASP A 52 8.36 -11.04 -9.97
C ASP A 52 8.12 -10.14 -11.20
N PRO A 53 8.10 -8.80 -11.05
CA PRO A 53 7.79 -7.90 -12.15
C PRO A 53 8.88 -7.84 -13.22
N ALA A 54 10.11 -8.29 -12.94
CA ALA A 54 11.19 -8.28 -13.92
C ALA A 54 11.11 -9.49 -14.86
N THR A 55 10.75 -10.65 -14.34
CA THR A 55 10.66 -11.89 -15.13
C THR A 55 9.24 -12.22 -15.58
N GLY A 56 8.24 -11.70 -14.88
CA GLY A 56 6.84 -12.07 -15.04
C GLY A 56 6.49 -13.42 -14.40
N SER A 57 7.39 -14.01 -13.60
CA SER A 57 7.13 -15.31 -12.97
C SER A 57 6.27 -15.18 -11.71
N ILE A 58 5.47 -16.20 -11.44
CA ILE A 58 4.75 -16.35 -10.16
C ILE A 58 5.40 -17.46 -9.34
N ARG A 59 5.60 -17.20 -8.06
CA ARG A 59 6.20 -18.11 -7.08
C ARG A 59 5.16 -18.39 -6.01
N LEU A 60 4.90 -19.66 -5.71
CA LEU A 60 3.92 -20.06 -4.69
C LEU A 60 4.52 -21.10 -3.74
N SER A 61 4.09 -21.04 -2.48
CA SER A 61 4.47 -22.02 -1.46
C SER A 61 3.85 -23.39 -1.74
N PRO A 62 4.64 -24.48 -1.83
CA PRO A 62 4.10 -25.82 -2.00
C PRO A 62 3.15 -26.24 -0.88
N SER A 63 3.54 -25.93 0.36
CA SER A 63 2.85 -26.37 1.57
C SER A 63 1.72 -25.44 2.02
N ARG A 64 1.65 -24.21 1.54
CA ARG A 64 0.59 -23.25 1.89
C ARG A 64 -0.39 -22.96 0.76
N VAL A 65 0.04 -23.08 -0.50
CA VAL A 65 -0.79 -22.76 -1.66
C VAL A 65 -0.98 -23.96 -2.58
N LEU A 66 0.09 -24.45 -3.20
CA LEU A 66 -0.02 -25.42 -4.30
C LEU A 66 -0.78 -26.70 -3.91
N ARG A 67 -0.55 -27.24 -2.70
CA ARG A 67 -1.28 -28.44 -2.20
C ARG A 67 -2.79 -28.26 -2.08
N HIS A 68 -3.29 -27.02 -2.09
CA HIS A 68 -4.71 -26.70 -1.92
C HIS A 68 -5.41 -26.35 -3.24
N LEU A 69 -4.66 -26.30 -4.36
CA LEU A 69 -5.20 -26.08 -5.71
C LEU A 69 -5.64 -27.43 -6.30
N THR A 70 -6.79 -27.94 -5.85
CA THR A 70 -7.25 -29.32 -6.10
C THR A 70 -8.44 -29.44 -7.05
N GLY A 71 -8.98 -28.33 -7.54
CA GLY A 71 -10.21 -28.26 -8.34
C GLY A 71 -11.51 -28.53 -7.56
N SER A 72 -11.43 -28.68 -6.23
CA SER A 72 -12.57 -29.04 -5.38
C SER A 72 -12.36 -28.58 -3.94
N ILE A 73 -13.45 -28.37 -3.21
CA ILE A 73 -13.42 -27.90 -1.83
C ILE A 73 -12.85 -28.98 -0.90
N SER A 74 -11.86 -28.61 -0.09
CA SER A 74 -11.28 -29.47 0.93
C SER A 74 -12.26 -29.67 2.09
N PRO A 75 -12.64 -30.91 2.43
CA PRO A 75 -13.56 -31.18 3.54
C PRO A 75 -12.90 -30.96 4.91
N THR A 76 -11.56 -30.96 4.97
CA THR A 76 -10.79 -30.92 6.24
C THR A 76 -10.03 -29.62 6.43
N GLU A 77 -9.74 -28.88 5.37
CA GLU A 77 -8.92 -27.66 5.42
C GLU A 77 -9.53 -26.48 4.63
N PRO A 78 -10.83 -26.17 4.74
CA PRO A 78 -11.48 -25.14 3.93
C PRO A 78 -10.84 -23.75 4.14
N HIS A 79 -10.46 -23.39 5.37
CA HIS A 79 -9.82 -22.11 5.66
C HIS A 79 -8.45 -21.95 5.00
N ARG A 80 -7.63 -23.02 4.99
CA ARG A 80 -6.31 -22.98 4.32
C ARG A 80 -6.45 -22.92 2.81
N GLN A 81 -7.46 -23.60 2.28
CA GLN A 81 -7.77 -23.52 0.86
C GLN A 81 -8.29 -22.13 0.46
N ALA A 82 -9.10 -21.49 1.30
CA ALA A 82 -9.53 -20.12 1.07
C ALA A 82 -8.33 -19.17 0.97
N GLN A 83 -7.36 -19.28 1.89
CA GLN A 83 -6.11 -18.51 1.83
C GLN A 83 -5.30 -18.80 0.56
N ALA A 84 -5.15 -20.07 0.18
CA ALA A 84 -4.45 -20.44 -1.05
C ALA A 84 -5.07 -19.81 -2.30
N LEU A 85 -6.41 -19.83 -2.40
CA LEU A 85 -7.14 -19.20 -3.50
C LEU A 85 -7.02 -17.67 -3.47
N ALA A 86 -7.04 -17.06 -2.28
CA ALA A 86 -6.83 -15.64 -2.11
C ALA A 86 -5.43 -15.23 -2.59
N THR A 87 -4.40 -16.01 -2.27
CA THR A 87 -3.04 -15.79 -2.80
C THR A 87 -3.01 -15.85 -4.33
N VAL A 88 -3.69 -16.81 -4.97
CA VAL A 88 -3.75 -16.87 -6.45
C VAL A 88 -4.41 -15.62 -7.03
N LEU A 89 -5.51 -15.15 -6.43
CA LEU A 89 -6.19 -13.92 -6.83
C LEU A 89 -5.31 -12.67 -6.63
N HIS A 90 -4.56 -12.62 -5.53
CA HIS A 90 -3.61 -11.54 -5.21
C HIS A 90 -2.49 -11.44 -6.25
N GLU A 91 -1.81 -12.55 -6.53
CA GLU A 91 -0.72 -12.55 -7.51
C GLU A 91 -1.23 -12.31 -8.94
N ALA A 92 -2.42 -12.80 -9.28
CA ALA A 92 -3.07 -12.48 -10.56
C ALA A 92 -3.42 -10.99 -10.70
N THR A 93 -3.74 -10.34 -9.58
CA THR A 93 -3.97 -8.88 -9.54
C THR A 93 -2.67 -8.13 -9.82
N HIS A 94 -1.56 -8.52 -9.19
CA HIS A 94 -0.24 -7.95 -9.47
C HIS A 94 0.17 -8.13 -10.95
N ALA A 95 0.02 -9.34 -11.49
CA ALA A 95 0.34 -9.62 -12.89
C ALA A 95 -0.50 -8.77 -13.88
N GLY A 96 -1.69 -8.34 -13.46
CA GLY A 96 -2.60 -7.49 -14.23
C GLY A 96 -2.31 -5.99 -14.17
N MET A 97 -1.46 -5.51 -13.26
CA MET A 97 -1.10 -4.09 -13.13
C MET A 97 0.06 -3.72 -14.05
N LEU A 98 0.17 -2.46 -14.47
CA LEU A 98 1.46 -1.95 -14.97
C LEU A 98 2.37 -1.66 -13.76
N THR A 99 3.69 -1.65 -13.92
CA THR A 99 4.60 -1.25 -12.82
C THR A 99 5.06 0.18 -12.91
N ASP A 100 5.46 0.64 -14.09
CA ASP A 100 6.11 1.93 -14.27
C ASP A 100 5.35 2.82 -15.26
N ALA A 101 5.64 4.12 -15.19
CA ALA A 101 5.09 5.17 -16.03
C ALA A 101 6.20 6.21 -16.26
N PRO A 102 7.18 5.95 -17.14
CA PRO A 102 8.44 6.72 -17.21
C PRO A 102 8.23 8.22 -17.45
N ASP A 103 7.23 8.57 -18.26
CA ASP A 103 6.96 9.96 -18.65
C ASP A 103 6.03 10.70 -17.67
N GLU A 104 5.55 10.01 -16.63
CA GLU A 104 4.64 10.62 -15.65
C GLU A 104 5.42 11.35 -14.54
N PRO A 105 5.23 12.67 -14.38
CA PRO A 105 6.01 13.48 -13.43
C PRO A 105 5.67 13.18 -11.96
N ASN A 106 4.47 12.67 -11.70
CA ASN A 106 3.98 12.37 -10.36
C ASN A 106 4.20 10.91 -9.96
N ALA A 107 4.92 10.12 -10.79
CA ALA A 107 5.22 8.73 -10.49
C ALA A 107 6.16 8.60 -9.27
N VAL A 108 5.73 7.84 -8.27
CA VAL A 108 6.50 7.57 -7.06
C VAL A 108 7.29 6.28 -7.26
N ARG A 109 8.53 6.38 -7.73
CA ARG A 109 9.42 5.23 -8.02
C ARG A 109 10.24 4.78 -6.81
N THR A 110 9.57 4.67 -5.66
CA THR A 110 10.19 4.24 -4.40
C THR A 110 9.46 3.04 -3.82
N ARG A 111 10.02 2.43 -2.76
CA ARG A 111 9.38 1.30 -2.07
C ARG A 111 8.02 1.64 -1.46
N HIS A 112 7.67 2.91 -1.32
CA HIS A 112 6.33 3.33 -0.88
C HIS A 112 5.24 2.83 -1.82
N SER A 113 5.46 2.92 -3.13
CA SER A 113 4.48 2.47 -4.13
C SER A 113 4.33 0.96 -4.15
N LEU A 114 5.39 0.21 -3.87
CA LEU A 114 5.31 -1.24 -3.68
C LEU A 114 4.40 -1.58 -2.49
N GLY A 115 4.60 -0.93 -1.34
CA GLY A 115 3.75 -1.14 -0.16
C GLY A 115 2.27 -0.81 -0.40
N LEU A 116 1.99 0.29 -1.12
CA LEU A 116 0.63 0.66 -1.50
C LEU A 116 0.04 -0.30 -2.56
N MET A 117 0.86 -0.78 -3.50
CA MET A 117 0.45 -1.78 -4.49
C MET A 117 0.05 -3.10 -3.83
N GLU A 118 0.80 -3.58 -2.83
CA GLU A 118 0.39 -4.73 -2.01
C GLU A 118 -0.94 -4.48 -1.32
N GLY A 119 -1.12 -3.32 -0.70
CA GLY A 119 -2.38 -2.96 -0.04
C GLY A 119 -3.57 -2.92 -1.00
N ILE A 120 -3.40 -2.37 -2.21
CA ILE A 120 -4.46 -2.33 -3.24
C ILE A 120 -4.78 -3.72 -3.76
N ALA A 121 -3.77 -4.57 -3.98
CA ALA A 121 -3.98 -5.96 -4.36
C ALA A 121 -4.75 -6.71 -3.26
N GLU A 122 -4.44 -6.47 -1.99
CA GLU A 122 -5.15 -7.09 -0.86
C GLU A 122 -6.61 -6.63 -0.76
N VAL A 123 -6.88 -5.31 -0.84
CA VAL A 123 -8.26 -4.77 -0.88
C VAL A 123 -9.04 -5.40 -2.02
N ARG A 124 -8.40 -5.55 -3.19
CA ARG A 124 -9.03 -6.15 -4.34
C ARG A 124 -9.32 -7.63 -4.13
N THR A 125 -8.37 -8.38 -3.61
CA THR A 125 -8.52 -9.79 -3.29
C THR A 125 -9.72 -10.02 -2.39
N LEU A 126 -9.87 -9.26 -1.30
CA LEU A 126 -11.01 -9.37 -0.40
C LEU A 126 -12.33 -9.01 -1.08
N ALA A 127 -12.37 -7.91 -1.85
CA ALA A 127 -13.60 -7.46 -2.52
C ALA A 127 -14.11 -8.45 -3.59
N ASP A 128 -13.20 -9.19 -4.22
CA ASP A 128 -13.51 -10.08 -5.33
C ASP A 128 -13.55 -11.57 -4.92
N PHE A 129 -13.19 -11.91 -3.68
CA PHE A 129 -12.99 -13.31 -3.25
C PHE A 129 -14.23 -14.19 -3.41
N ASP A 130 -15.40 -13.73 -2.98
CA ASP A 130 -16.63 -14.52 -3.04
C ASP A 130 -17.00 -14.86 -4.50
N LEU A 131 -16.94 -13.87 -5.39
CA LEU A 131 -17.23 -14.07 -6.80
C LEU A 131 -16.14 -14.90 -7.50
N PHE A 132 -14.88 -14.78 -7.07
CA PHE A 132 -13.78 -15.59 -7.56
C PHE A 132 -13.96 -17.07 -7.18
N THR A 133 -14.28 -17.36 -5.92
CA THR A 133 -14.51 -18.74 -5.45
C THR A 133 -15.74 -19.37 -6.08
N GLU A 134 -16.82 -18.61 -6.27
CA GLU A 134 -18.01 -19.06 -7.01
C GLU A 134 -17.66 -19.47 -8.44
N ARG A 135 -17.01 -18.58 -9.20
CA ARG A 135 -16.66 -18.83 -10.62
C ARG A 135 -15.60 -19.91 -10.79
N SER A 136 -14.75 -20.13 -9.79
CA SER A 136 -13.72 -21.15 -9.84
C SER A 136 -14.19 -22.53 -9.40
N GLY A 137 -15.43 -22.69 -8.92
CA GLY A 137 -15.97 -23.97 -8.45
C GLY A 137 -15.62 -24.29 -6.98
N TYR A 138 -15.21 -23.29 -6.21
CA TYR A 138 -14.90 -23.38 -4.78
C TYR A 138 -15.91 -22.61 -3.92
N SER A 139 -17.18 -22.57 -4.35
CA SER A 139 -18.25 -21.79 -3.70
C SER A 139 -18.41 -22.10 -2.22
N GLY A 140 -18.63 -21.07 -1.40
CA GLY A 140 -18.89 -21.20 0.04
C GLY A 140 -17.63 -21.26 0.91
N LEU A 141 -16.44 -21.16 0.32
CA LEU A 141 -15.24 -20.82 1.07
C LEU A 141 -15.32 -19.38 1.59
N VAL A 142 -14.89 -19.18 2.83
CA VAL A 142 -14.87 -17.86 3.48
C VAL A 142 -13.43 -17.51 3.80
N LEU A 143 -12.98 -16.35 3.30
CA LEU A 143 -11.69 -15.78 3.66
C LEU A 143 -11.80 -15.13 5.05
N ALA A 144 -11.22 -15.76 6.06
CA ALA A 144 -11.36 -15.29 7.44
C ALA A 144 -10.50 -14.06 7.74
N GLU A 145 -9.29 -14.00 7.17
CA GLU A 145 -8.30 -12.97 7.47
C GLU A 145 -7.55 -12.59 6.18
N PRO A 146 -7.14 -11.32 6.02
CA PRO A 146 -6.24 -10.92 4.95
C PRO A 146 -4.84 -11.52 5.14
N GLN A 147 -4.14 -11.75 4.03
CA GLN A 147 -2.74 -12.17 4.00
C GLN A 147 -1.81 -11.05 4.51
N TYR A 148 -2.16 -9.79 4.23
CA TYR A 148 -1.39 -8.61 4.61
C TYR A 148 -2.24 -7.59 5.38
N PRO A 149 -2.60 -7.87 6.65
CA PRO A 149 -3.55 -7.05 7.42
C PRO A 149 -3.13 -5.57 7.52
N GLY A 150 -1.86 -5.29 7.84
CA GLY A 150 -1.39 -3.90 7.92
C GLY A 150 -1.50 -3.15 6.59
N ALA A 151 -1.17 -3.80 5.47
CA ALA A 151 -1.24 -3.20 4.14
C ALA A 151 -2.68 -2.96 3.70
N LEU A 152 -3.57 -3.92 3.95
CA LEU A 152 -5.01 -3.78 3.72
C LEU A 152 -5.54 -2.55 4.45
N THR A 153 -5.41 -2.52 5.78
CA THR A 153 -6.01 -1.46 6.60
C THR A 153 -5.46 -0.08 6.24
N ALA A 154 -4.16 0.02 5.97
CA ALA A 154 -3.55 1.27 5.50
C ALA A 154 -4.11 1.73 4.15
N ALA A 155 -4.24 0.82 3.18
CA ALA A 155 -4.76 1.12 1.85
C ALA A 155 -6.26 1.49 1.89
N GLU A 156 -7.09 0.75 2.62
CA GLU A 156 -8.51 1.08 2.81
C GLU A 156 -8.68 2.46 3.43
N GLY A 157 -7.90 2.77 4.48
CA GLY A 157 -7.94 4.07 5.12
C GLY A 157 -7.60 5.21 4.16
N LEU A 158 -6.57 5.04 3.33
CA LEU A 158 -6.19 6.02 2.32
C LEU A 158 -7.23 6.14 1.19
N ILE A 159 -7.77 5.03 0.68
CA ILE A 159 -8.83 5.02 -0.32
C ILE A 159 -10.08 5.72 0.21
N ALA A 160 -10.44 5.50 1.47
CA ALA A 160 -11.57 6.16 2.11
C ALA A 160 -11.39 7.69 2.17
N GLN A 161 -10.16 8.19 2.41
CA GLN A 161 -9.88 9.63 2.37
C GLN A 161 -9.98 10.26 0.99
N ALA A 162 -9.78 9.46 -0.05
CA ALA A 162 -9.76 9.87 -1.46
C ALA A 162 -11.15 9.74 -2.13
N THR A 163 -12.04 8.94 -1.56
CA THR A 163 -13.37 8.61 -2.09
C THR A 163 -14.40 9.73 -1.88
N GLY A 164 -15.34 9.87 -2.81
CA GLY A 164 -16.44 10.82 -2.74
C GLY A 164 -17.36 10.76 -3.97
N PRO A 165 -18.26 11.74 -4.16
CA PRO A 165 -19.26 11.73 -5.22
C PRO A 165 -18.70 11.70 -6.65
N ALA A 166 -17.54 12.32 -6.88
CA ALA A 166 -16.92 12.37 -8.21
C ALA A 166 -16.04 11.16 -8.51
N LYS A 167 -15.54 10.46 -7.48
CA LYS A 167 -14.74 9.24 -7.63
C LYS A 167 -14.98 8.29 -6.45
N SER A 168 -15.68 7.18 -6.73
CA SER A 168 -16.05 6.17 -5.74
C SER A 168 -14.89 5.22 -5.43
N THR A 169 -15.00 4.44 -4.35
CA THR A 169 -14.07 3.36 -4.01
C THR A 169 -13.90 2.38 -5.16
N VAL A 170 -15.01 1.95 -5.79
CA VAL A 170 -14.99 1.00 -6.91
C VAL A 170 -14.23 1.59 -8.10
N ALA A 171 -14.51 2.84 -8.47
CA ALA A 171 -13.81 3.52 -9.57
C ALA A 171 -12.31 3.68 -9.28
N LEU A 172 -11.94 3.97 -8.02
CA LEU A 172 -10.53 4.06 -7.61
C LEU A 172 -9.81 2.72 -7.72
N LEU A 173 -10.40 1.65 -7.19
CA LEU A 173 -9.80 0.33 -7.26
C LEU A 173 -9.68 -0.17 -8.71
N GLU A 174 -10.67 0.10 -9.55
CA GLU A 174 -10.60 -0.24 -10.98
C GLU A 174 -9.49 0.53 -11.71
N GLU A 175 -9.32 1.81 -11.42
CA GLU A 175 -8.25 2.61 -12.02
C GLU A 175 -6.86 2.19 -11.53
N ALA A 176 -6.72 1.93 -10.23
CA ALA A 176 -5.46 1.50 -9.63
C ALA A 176 -5.03 0.13 -10.16
N THR A 177 -5.93 -0.84 -10.18
CA THR A 177 -5.63 -2.21 -10.65
C THR A 177 -5.36 -2.32 -12.15
N ARG A 178 -5.76 -1.32 -12.95
CA ARG A 178 -5.44 -1.23 -14.40
C ARG A 178 -4.22 -0.36 -14.69
N GLY A 179 -3.87 0.52 -13.77
CA GLY A 179 -2.82 1.52 -13.95
C GLY A 179 -1.43 1.04 -13.52
N PRO A 180 -0.42 1.91 -13.67
CA PRO A 180 0.92 1.67 -13.15
C PRO A 180 0.98 1.78 -11.62
N GLY A 181 1.61 0.81 -10.95
CA GLY A 181 1.79 0.81 -9.50
C GLY A 181 2.46 2.08 -8.96
N VAL A 182 3.43 2.64 -9.70
CA VAL A 182 4.08 3.93 -9.34
C VAL A 182 3.15 5.13 -9.38
N MET A 183 1.96 5.02 -10.00
CA MET A 183 0.97 6.09 -10.12
C MET A 183 -0.14 6.01 -9.07
N HIS A 184 -0.19 4.99 -8.22
CA HIS A 184 -1.28 4.82 -7.25
C HIS A 184 -1.47 6.04 -6.33
N PHE A 185 -0.38 6.66 -5.84
CA PHE A 185 -0.48 7.89 -5.05
C PHE A 185 -1.02 9.08 -5.86
N ASP A 186 -0.64 9.25 -7.13
CA ASP A 186 -1.18 10.32 -7.99
C ASP A 186 -2.66 10.09 -8.28
N GLN A 187 -3.08 8.85 -8.52
CA GLN A 187 -4.49 8.50 -8.76
C GLN A 187 -5.39 8.78 -7.54
N LEU A 188 -4.87 8.51 -6.33
CA LEU A 188 -5.53 8.85 -5.07
C LEU A 188 -5.54 10.38 -4.85
N ALA A 189 -4.43 11.07 -5.13
CA ALA A 189 -4.37 12.52 -5.09
C ALA A 189 -5.34 13.17 -6.08
N ASP A 190 -5.50 12.62 -7.28
CA ASP A 190 -6.49 13.07 -8.27
C ASP A 190 -7.92 12.94 -7.74
N ALA A 191 -8.21 11.85 -7.04
CA ALA A 191 -9.50 11.64 -6.40
C ALA A 191 -9.76 12.66 -5.29
N VAL A 192 -8.77 12.95 -4.46
CA VAL A 192 -8.84 14.04 -3.45
C VAL A 192 -9.12 15.37 -4.14
N VAL A 193 -8.43 15.68 -5.24
CA VAL A 193 -8.66 16.93 -5.99
C VAL A 193 -10.11 17.00 -6.48
N ARG A 194 -10.63 15.93 -7.07
CA ARG A 194 -12.00 15.90 -7.62
C ARG A 194 -13.09 15.91 -6.55
N ASN A 195 -12.88 15.20 -5.44
CA ASN A 195 -13.90 15.00 -4.42
C ASN A 195 -13.89 16.10 -3.34
N ARG A 196 -12.74 16.72 -3.08
CA ARG A 196 -12.54 17.58 -1.89
C ARG A 196 -12.03 18.98 -2.21
N LEU A 197 -11.53 19.22 -3.42
CA LEU A 197 -10.89 20.48 -3.80
C LEU A 197 -11.43 21.04 -5.13
N ALA A 198 -12.44 20.42 -5.73
CA ALA A 198 -12.95 20.81 -7.05
C ALA A 198 -13.56 22.21 -7.04
N GLU A 199 -14.01 22.68 -5.88
CA GLU A 199 -14.59 24.00 -5.66
C GLU A 199 -13.57 25.14 -5.58
N VAL A 200 -12.29 24.82 -5.28
CA VAL A 200 -11.23 25.83 -5.12
C VAL A 200 -10.09 25.70 -6.15
N VAL A 201 -9.76 24.48 -6.59
CA VAL A 201 -8.66 24.24 -7.53
C VAL A 201 -9.16 24.41 -8.97
N PRO A 202 -8.57 25.33 -9.77
CA PRO A 202 -8.97 25.52 -11.15
C PRO A 202 -8.96 24.23 -11.98
N HIS A 203 -9.82 24.16 -12.99
CA HIS A 203 -9.88 23.02 -13.91
C HIS A 203 -8.65 22.88 -14.81
N HIS A 204 -7.78 23.89 -14.86
CA HIS A 204 -6.57 23.89 -15.66
C HIS A 204 -5.63 22.72 -15.27
N PRO A 205 -5.14 21.94 -16.26
CA PRO A 205 -4.33 20.75 -15.99
C PRO A 205 -3.08 20.99 -15.14
N GLU A 206 -2.44 22.15 -15.32
CA GLU A 206 -1.22 22.53 -14.58
C GLU A 206 -1.49 22.67 -13.08
N HIS A 207 -2.55 23.38 -12.70
CA HIS A 207 -2.97 23.55 -11.31
C HIS A 207 -3.29 22.21 -10.65
N ARG A 208 -4.06 21.36 -11.35
CA ARG A 208 -4.43 20.04 -10.83
C ARG A 208 -3.20 19.17 -10.65
N ARG A 209 -2.31 19.10 -11.65
CA ARG A 209 -1.07 18.32 -11.57
C ARG A 209 -0.18 18.78 -10.41
N ALA A 210 -0.01 20.09 -10.24
CA ALA A 210 0.79 20.66 -9.15
C ALA A 210 0.19 20.36 -7.77
N VAL A 211 -1.13 20.50 -7.62
CA VAL A 211 -1.83 20.12 -6.38
C VAL A 211 -1.67 18.62 -6.09
N ARG A 212 -1.84 17.75 -7.09
CA ARG A 212 -1.62 16.31 -6.89
C ARG A 212 -0.19 16.02 -6.45
N ALA A 213 0.80 16.65 -7.08
CA ALA A 213 2.20 16.53 -6.70
C ALA A 213 2.43 16.96 -5.24
N ALA A 214 1.75 18.01 -4.77
CA ALA A 214 1.88 18.49 -3.39
C ALA A 214 1.14 17.63 -2.36
N LEU A 215 0.12 16.89 -2.78
CA LEU A 215 -0.61 15.94 -1.93
C LEU A 215 0.16 14.63 -1.72
N ILE A 216 0.88 14.15 -2.74
CA ILE A 216 1.60 12.87 -2.70
C ILE A 216 2.51 12.71 -1.47
N PRO A 217 3.39 13.68 -1.10
CA PRO A 217 4.23 13.59 0.09
C PRO A 217 3.48 13.35 1.40
N THR A 218 2.22 13.82 1.50
CA THR A 218 1.38 13.62 2.69
C THR A 218 0.82 12.21 2.79
N MET A 219 0.74 11.51 1.66
CA MET A 219 0.28 10.14 1.55
C MET A 219 1.44 9.14 1.65
N THR A 220 2.65 9.54 1.28
CA THR A 220 3.86 8.71 1.37
C THR A 220 4.41 8.68 2.80
N HIS A 221 3.89 7.76 3.61
CA HIS A 221 4.34 7.52 4.99
C HIS A 221 5.53 6.54 5.06
N ALA A 222 6.46 6.76 6.00
CA ALA A 222 7.69 5.97 6.16
C ALA A 222 7.47 4.46 6.41
N TYR A 223 6.26 4.06 6.81
CA TYR A 223 5.93 2.65 7.04
C TYR A 223 5.50 1.88 5.79
N TRP A 224 5.09 2.54 4.70
CA TRP A 224 4.68 1.85 3.46
C TRP A 224 5.65 0.75 3.01
N PRO A 225 6.98 0.96 2.98
CA PRO A 225 7.93 -0.08 2.54
C PRO A 225 7.91 -1.38 3.35
N SER A 226 7.33 -1.38 4.56
CA SER A 226 7.32 -2.52 5.47
C SER A 226 5.92 -2.94 5.92
N ILE A 227 4.87 -2.23 5.49
CA ILE A 227 3.53 -2.35 6.07
C ILE A 227 2.91 -3.74 5.84
N GLN A 228 3.29 -4.42 4.75
CA GLN A 228 2.83 -5.78 4.47
C GLN A 228 3.29 -6.83 5.50
N HIS A 229 4.31 -6.53 6.31
CA HIS A 229 4.78 -7.42 7.37
C HIS A 229 4.32 -6.96 8.76
N ARG A 230 3.37 -6.03 8.82
CA ARG A 230 2.88 -5.45 10.07
C ARG A 230 1.44 -5.90 10.36
N PRO A 231 1.07 -5.96 11.64
CA PRO A 231 -0.31 -6.18 12.05
C PRO A 231 -1.26 -5.03 11.63
N ALA A 232 -2.57 -5.29 11.70
CA ALA A 232 -3.62 -4.35 11.29
C ALA A 232 -3.58 -3.01 12.02
N ASP A 233 -3.30 -3.02 13.33
CA ASP A 233 -3.19 -1.81 14.16
C ASP A 233 -2.10 -0.85 13.65
N ALA A 234 -0.97 -1.35 13.16
CA ALA A 234 0.04 -0.52 12.51
C ALA A 234 -0.48 0.13 11.22
N GLY A 235 -1.33 -0.59 10.47
CA GLY A 235 -2.05 -0.05 9.31
C GLY A 235 -3.03 1.06 9.68
N GLU A 236 -3.77 0.89 10.78
CA GLU A 236 -4.67 1.92 11.32
C GLU A 236 -3.92 3.19 11.73
N HIS A 237 -2.78 3.03 12.42
CA HIS A 237 -1.93 4.17 12.82
C HIS A 237 -1.43 4.93 11.59
N LEU A 238 -0.91 4.22 10.58
CA LEU A 238 -0.48 4.81 9.31
C LEU A 238 -1.64 5.57 8.65
N ALA A 239 -2.80 4.94 8.49
CA ALA A 239 -3.97 5.56 7.88
C ALA A 239 -4.43 6.83 8.63
N ASN A 240 -4.37 6.81 9.96
CA ASN A 240 -4.72 7.94 10.81
C ASN A 240 -3.76 9.12 10.66
N GLU A 241 -2.45 8.88 10.65
CA GLU A 241 -1.45 9.93 10.45
C GLU A 241 -1.56 10.54 9.05
N VAL A 242 -1.68 9.71 8.01
CA VAL A 242 -1.90 10.16 6.64
C VAL A 242 -3.18 10.99 6.54
N ARG A 243 -4.29 10.56 7.16
CA ARG A 243 -5.54 11.34 7.22
C ARG A 243 -5.33 12.73 7.82
N GLN A 244 -4.61 12.84 8.95
CA GLN A 244 -4.37 14.12 9.60
C GLN A 244 -3.55 15.06 8.71
N HIS A 245 -2.44 14.56 8.13
CA HIS A 245 -1.60 15.35 7.23
C HIS A 245 -2.30 15.74 5.93
N LEU A 246 -3.08 14.83 5.36
CA LEU A 246 -3.85 15.07 4.15
C LEU A 246 -4.93 16.13 4.37
N ASN A 247 -5.65 16.07 5.50
CA ASN A 247 -6.64 17.09 5.86
C ASN A 247 -5.99 18.47 6.02
N ALA A 248 -4.87 18.55 6.75
CA ALA A 248 -4.14 19.80 6.92
C ALA A 248 -3.67 20.38 5.57
N LYS A 249 -3.18 19.54 4.66
CA LYS A 249 -2.75 19.97 3.32
C LYS A 249 -3.91 20.41 2.43
N VAL A 250 -5.06 19.73 2.49
CA VAL A 250 -6.30 20.15 1.81
C VAL A 250 -6.74 21.55 2.28
N ASP A 251 -6.70 21.81 3.58
CA ASP A 251 -7.06 23.12 4.14
C ASP A 251 -6.03 24.22 3.79
N GLU A 252 -4.75 23.87 3.70
CA GLU A 252 -3.71 24.75 3.17
C GLU A 252 -3.96 25.12 1.70
N ILE A 253 -4.27 24.15 0.85
CA ILE A 253 -4.57 24.37 -0.58
C ILE A 253 -5.80 25.27 -0.74
N ARG A 254 -6.87 25.04 0.04
CA ARG A 254 -8.07 25.90 0.05
C ARG A 254 -7.73 27.34 0.41
N ARG A 255 -6.96 27.54 1.49
CA ARG A 255 -6.54 28.87 1.94
C ARG A 255 -5.64 29.57 0.91
N TYR A 256 -4.83 28.82 0.16
CA TYR A 256 -3.97 29.37 -0.87
C TYR A 256 -4.74 29.87 -2.11
N TYR A 257 -5.67 29.07 -2.63
CA TYR A 257 -6.41 29.40 -3.84
C TYR A 257 -7.46 30.51 -3.64
N LEU A 258 -7.90 30.74 -2.39
CA LEU A 258 -8.87 31.79 -2.09
C LEU A 258 -8.38 33.21 -2.50
N PRO A 259 -7.16 33.65 -2.15
CA PRO A 259 -6.59 34.90 -2.67
C PRO A 259 -5.83 34.75 -4.00
N ASN A 260 -5.39 33.54 -4.39
CA ASN A 260 -4.53 33.31 -5.56
C ASN A 260 -5.16 32.35 -6.61
N PRO A 261 -6.34 32.65 -7.18
CA PRO A 261 -7.05 31.70 -8.06
C PRO A 261 -6.29 31.36 -9.36
N GLN A 262 -5.37 32.21 -9.79
CA GLN A 262 -4.64 32.08 -11.07
C GLN A 262 -3.21 31.56 -10.92
N GLN A 263 -2.73 31.32 -9.69
CA GLN A 263 -1.37 30.82 -9.45
C GLN A 263 -1.41 29.35 -9.03
N PRO A 264 -0.60 28.45 -9.61
CA PRO A 264 -0.52 27.06 -9.18
C PRO A 264 -0.01 26.92 -7.74
N PHE A 265 -0.57 25.96 -7.00
CA PHE A 265 -0.06 25.57 -5.69
C PHE A 265 0.95 24.42 -5.80
N PRO A 266 2.07 24.46 -5.05
CA PRO A 266 2.57 25.60 -4.29
C PRO A 266 3.13 26.69 -5.23
N ALA A 267 3.13 27.96 -4.78
CA ALA A 267 3.65 29.08 -5.56
C ALA A 267 5.13 28.91 -5.94
N GLU A 268 5.91 28.31 -5.04
CA GLU A 268 7.30 27.93 -5.28
C GLU A 268 7.40 26.40 -5.28
N PRO A 269 8.06 25.79 -6.28
CA PRO A 269 8.25 24.35 -6.30
C PRO A 269 9.06 23.92 -5.06
N PRO A 270 8.68 22.83 -4.37
CA PRO A 270 9.28 22.46 -3.08
C PRO A 270 10.79 22.18 -3.10
N ASN A 271 11.42 22.06 -4.27
CA ASN A 271 12.88 21.96 -4.44
C ASN A 271 13.22 22.08 -5.94
N PRO A 272 13.74 23.23 -6.43
CA PRO A 272 14.17 23.35 -7.83
C PRO A 272 15.38 22.43 -8.17
N VAL A 273 16.03 21.82 -7.17
CA VAL A 273 17.26 21.03 -7.33
C VAL A 273 16.99 19.56 -7.70
N GLN A 274 15.78 19.02 -7.47
CA GLN A 274 15.47 17.60 -7.73
C GLN A 274 14.93 17.32 -9.15
N MET A 275 14.71 18.34 -9.99
CA MET A 275 14.36 18.16 -11.41
C MET A 275 15.56 17.92 -12.34
N ARG A 276 16.78 17.71 -11.81
CA ARG A 276 17.84 17.08 -12.60
C ARG A 276 17.57 15.59 -12.66
N ALA A 277 17.28 15.11 -13.87
CA ALA A 277 17.11 13.70 -14.19
C ALA A 277 18.19 12.85 -13.50
N PRO A 278 17.86 11.66 -12.98
CA PRO A 278 18.90 10.72 -12.59
C PRO A 278 19.71 10.38 -13.85
N ASP A 279 21.02 10.63 -13.81
CA ASP A 279 21.94 10.08 -14.78
C ASP A 279 21.71 8.55 -14.80
N THR A 280 21.24 8.07 -15.95
CA THR A 280 21.20 6.66 -16.29
C THR A 280 22.64 6.15 -16.38
N ASP A 281 23.19 5.70 -15.26
CA ASP A 281 24.37 4.84 -15.27
C ASP A 281 24.32 3.85 -14.10
N VAL A 282 23.45 2.86 -14.25
CA VAL A 282 23.56 1.59 -13.53
C VAL A 282 23.67 0.47 -14.55
N GLN A 283 24.82 0.42 -15.22
CA GLN A 283 25.26 -0.79 -15.89
C GLN A 283 25.83 -1.78 -14.87
N HIS A 284 25.34 -3.01 -14.97
CA HIS A 284 25.94 -4.22 -14.42
C HIS A 284 27.47 -4.24 -14.44
N ARG A 285 28.10 -4.58 -13.31
CA ARG A 285 29.27 -5.47 -13.30
C ARG A 285 29.48 -6.12 -11.92
N VAL A 286 29.22 -7.42 -11.86
CA VAL A 286 29.80 -8.34 -10.89
C VAL A 286 31.16 -8.75 -11.44
N ALA A 287 32.24 -8.53 -10.66
CA ALA A 287 33.39 -9.42 -10.44
C ALA A 287 34.71 -8.64 -10.19
N GLY A 288 35.28 -8.85 -9.00
CA GLY A 288 36.74 -9.03 -8.83
C GLY A 288 37.59 -7.83 -8.42
N ALA A 289 38.29 -8.03 -7.30
CA ALA A 289 39.58 -7.45 -6.89
C ALA A 289 39.61 -6.02 -6.29
N GLU A 290 39.86 -6.03 -4.97
CA GLU A 290 40.71 -5.13 -4.19
C GLU A 290 41.29 -3.88 -4.89
N GLN A 291 40.85 -2.71 -4.44
CA GLN A 291 41.77 -1.58 -4.21
C GLN A 291 41.17 -0.59 -3.20
N MET A 292 41.85 -0.47 -2.06
CA MET A 292 41.62 0.58 -1.09
C MET A 292 41.89 1.95 -1.73
N ARG A 293 40.86 2.80 -1.83
CA ARG A 293 41.02 4.22 -2.11
C ARG A 293 40.08 5.03 -1.23
N PHE A 294 40.53 5.29 0.00
CA PHE A 294 39.84 6.15 0.95
C PHE A 294 40.13 7.63 0.64
N LEU A 295 39.04 8.36 0.36
CA LEU A 295 38.72 9.76 0.69
C LEU A 295 39.78 10.85 0.43
N ALA A 296 39.71 11.49 -0.75
CA ALA A 296 40.15 12.87 -0.93
C ALA A 296 38.96 13.70 -1.44
N GLY A 297 38.43 14.60 -0.61
CA GLY A 297 37.35 15.49 -1.03
C GLY A 297 36.42 16.04 0.07
N GLN A 298 36.76 15.95 1.36
CA GLN A 298 36.04 16.71 2.38
C GLN A 298 36.62 18.12 2.52
N ALA A 299 35.79 19.12 2.24
CA ALA A 299 36.03 20.52 2.56
C ALA A 299 36.09 20.73 4.08
N PRO A 300 36.93 21.66 4.59
CA PRO A 300 37.10 21.87 6.02
C PRO A 300 35.83 22.50 6.65
N PRO A 301 35.43 22.07 7.86
CA PRO A 301 34.37 22.75 8.60
C PRO A 301 34.94 23.99 9.30
N THR A 302 34.89 25.13 8.61
CA THR A 302 35.10 26.43 9.25
C THR A 302 33.73 26.97 9.70
N GLY A 303 33.43 26.98 11.00
CA GLY A 303 32.28 27.75 11.54
C GLY A 303 31.43 27.13 12.65
N ALA A 304 31.65 25.89 13.10
CA ALA A 304 30.85 25.34 14.20
C ALA A 304 31.46 25.67 15.57
N VAL A 305 31.24 26.89 16.06
CA VAL A 305 31.49 27.25 17.46
C VAL A 305 30.18 27.46 18.22
N HIS A 306 30.07 26.66 19.27
CA HIS A 306 29.43 26.93 20.56
C HIS A 306 27.90 27.01 20.65
N ALA A 307 27.29 25.85 20.88
CA ALA A 307 26.25 25.71 21.90
C ALA A 307 26.40 24.35 22.60
N LYS A 308 26.82 24.38 23.87
CA LYS A 308 26.76 23.21 24.77
C LYS A 308 25.32 23.04 25.24
N PRO A 309 24.72 21.84 25.21
CA PRO A 309 23.56 21.56 26.05
C PRO A 309 24.04 21.27 27.48
N ALA A 310 23.55 22.06 28.43
CA ALA A 310 23.74 21.81 29.86
C ALA A 310 22.79 20.68 30.30
N LEU A 311 23.36 19.65 30.92
CA LEU A 311 22.69 18.59 31.65
C LEU A 311 22.98 18.76 33.15
N GLY A 312 21.96 18.59 33.99
CA GLY A 312 22.02 18.62 35.47
C GLY A 312 21.54 19.96 36.04
N ASP A 313 20.74 20.06 37.11
CA ASP A 313 20.46 19.14 38.20
C ASP A 313 19.07 19.39 38.80
N GLY A 314 18.49 18.36 39.41
CA GLY A 314 17.17 18.41 40.02
C GLY A 314 17.11 19.16 41.34
N ALA A 315 15.89 19.45 41.78
CA ALA A 315 15.59 19.73 43.18
C ALA A 315 14.21 19.15 43.55
N ARG A 316 14.25 18.30 44.58
CA ARG A 316 13.12 17.82 45.38
C ARG A 316 12.64 18.95 46.29
N ASP A 317 11.34 19.06 46.52
CA ASP A 317 10.67 19.23 47.82
C ASP A 317 9.16 19.20 47.58
N THR A 318 8.37 18.25 48.10
CA THR A 318 7.99 17.89 49.48
C THR A 318 7.05 18.87 50.19
N GLY A 319 5.85 18.38 50.49
CA GLY A 319 4.89 18.90 51.47
C GLY A 319 3.70 19.66 50.87
N ALA A 320 2.44 19.50 51.28
CA ALA A 320 1.81 18.58 52.22
C ALA A 320 0.28 18.75 52.10
N THR A 321 -0.44 17.62 52.15
CA THR A 321 -1.68 17.39 52.90
C THR A 321 -2.85 18.39 52.81
N SER A 322 -3.95 17.96 52.18
CA SER A 322 -5.28 18.11 52.80
C SER A 322 -6.16 16.89 52.50
N VAL A 323 -6.90 16.50 53.53
CA VAL A 323 -7.56 15.22 53.77
C VAL A 323 -9.08 15.40 53.62
N ARG A 324 -9.71 14.61 52.73
CA ARG A 324 -11.05 13.92 52.77
C ARG A 324 -12.33 14.74 53.14
N PRO A 325 -13.59 14.21 52.99
CA PRO A 325 -14.04 12.84 52.67
C PRO A 325 -15.19 12.64 51.63
N LEU A 326 -15.27 11.38 51.19
CA LEU A 326 -16.40 10.50 50.78
C LEU A 326 -17.87 10.97 50.80
N THR A 327 -18.58 10.62 49.73
CA THR A 327 -19.99 10.11 49.66
C THR A 327 -20.08 9.24 48.37
N HIS A 328 -20.18 7.90 48.36
CA HIS A 328 -21.38 7.01 48.46
C HIS A 328 -22.69 7.71 48.04
N SER A 329 -23.58 7.25 47.15
CA SER A 329 -23.93 5.99 46.45
C SER A 329 -25.07 6.37 45.43
N PRO A 330 -25.97 5.49 44.92
CA PRO A 330 -25.85 4.28 44.09
C PRO A 330 -26.70 4.32 42.78
N SER A 331 -26.51 3.29 41.94
CA SER A 331 -27.50 2.55 41.12
C SER A 331 -28.86 3.21 40.76
N GLN A 332 -29.13 3.42 39.46
CA GLN A 332 -30.49 3.32 38.90
C GLN A 332 -30.49 2.70 37.49
N ARG A 333 -31.12 1.53 37.40
CA ARG A 333 -31.65 0.87 36.20
C ARG A 333 -33.08 1.40 35.97
N PRO A 334 -33.53 1.59 34.72
CA PRO A 334 -34.97 1.58 34.40
C PRO A 334 -35.36 0.46 33.41
N PRO A 335 -36.68 0.20 33.26
CA PRO A 335 -37.23 -1.15 33.17
C PRO A 335 -37.65 -1.60 31.76
N ASP A 336 -38.01 -2.88 31.72
CA ASP A 336 -38.67 -3.63 30.66
C ASP A 336 -39.89 -2.90 30.05
N ARG A 337 -40.01 -3.02 28.71
CA ARG A 337 -41.25 -2.72 27.97
C ARG A 337 -42.10 -3.99 27.83
N PRO A 338 -43.43 -3.90 27.92
CA PRO A 338 -44.32 -4.99 27.56
C PRO A 338 -44.48 -5.09 26.04
N ARG A 339 -44.72 -6.32 25.57
CA ARG A 339 -45.20 -6.65 24.22
C ARG A 339 -46.71 -6.48 24.15
N GLU A 340 -47.19 -5.90 23.06
CA GLU A 340 -48.51 -6.15 22.49
C GLU A 340 -48.35 -7.05 21.26
#